data_AF-A0A497TJA5-F1
#
_entry.id   AF-A0A497TJA5-F1
#
_cell.length_a   1.000
_cell.length_b   1.000
_cell.length_c   1.000
_cell.angle_alpha   90.00
_cell.angle_beta   90.00
_cell.angle_gamma   90.00
#
_symmetry.space_group_name_H-M   'P 1'
#
loop_
_entity.id
_entity.type
_entity.pdbx_description
1 polymer ?
#
loop_
_entity_poly.entity_id
_entity_poly.type
_entity_poly.pdbx_seq_one_letter_code
_entity_poly.pdbx_strand_id
1 'polypeptide(L)'
;MNKGLIISIMVILITLPLIAASEETPSLGSTISSVVNKTVIGKTVAEMVVEKCGCNYDGVCDEDECTTCKDCLKIIKPVEEVNRITKTVQVVCVVNEDLMKEVDKLVLELQHAEELGDYETAEQIKNEIQILKEKIEEENEKCNSAEAVGSESGVVRVVVDKCVEMKKTTEKIEYYQSLLELDDETLNEKGLTREEIEKIIDELKENLEDLKDVCKVSSGDEVEPVPMSNISTTLLEISKPVAPESGEEIVEYYQSKVSKIISDKKEGIEKKIEELKNLRDEIDEMITKLIEMLDQIRSEEIEPLVDKIEIKPNRIVAGSVSVETKNKTIVAKIGKRNLEIKPEESEVIIRDGEIQTKTKGVTIRNNTLIVDGVEVKINPADAVKKLGVEPEEVELEKEGDKLVYKVRKTEERRFLGLIPVNVVRETVVDATTSDIISENLPWWAFLTFGP
;
A
#
# COMPACT_ATOMS: atom_id res chain seq x y z
N MET A 1 15.56 48.44 -51.10
CA MET A 1 15.55 47.02 -51.53
C MET A 1 14.92 46.22 -50.41
N ASN A 2 13.60 46.02 -50.48
CA ASN A 2 12.82 45.24 -49.51
C ASN A 2 12.95 43.75 -49.84
N LYS A 3 13.49 42.96 -48.91
CA LYS A 3 13.40 41.50 -48.98
C LYS A 3 12.23 41.08 -48.10
N GLY A 4 11.14 40.68 -48.77
CA GLY A 4 9.96 40.08 -48.15
C GLY A 4 10.27 38.67 -47.67
N LEU A 5 9.92 38.39 -46.43
CA LEU A 5 9.91 37.08 -45.82
C LEU A 5 8.52 36.47 -46.09
N ILE A 6 8.44 35.44 -46.93
CA ILE A 6 7.22 34.67 -47.15
C ILE A 6 7.23 33.52 -46.15
N ILE A 7 6.38 33.60 -45.12
CA ILE A 7 6.09 32.50 -44.21
C ILE A 7 4.97 31.68 -44.85
N SER A 8 5.32 30.48 -45.32
CA SER A 8 4.39 29.51 -45.87
C SER A 8 3.82 28.69 -44.72
N ILE A 9 2.59 29.01 -44.30
CA ILE A 9 1.84 28.22 -43.31
C ILE A 9 1.24 27.01 -44.05
N MET A 10 1.80 25.84 -43.78
CA MET A 10 1.31 24.56 -44.29
C MET A 10 0.25 24.06 -43.32
N VAL A 11 -1.02 24.25 -43.67
CA VAL A 11 -2.18 23.72 -42.93
C VAL A 11 -2.31 22.24 -43.26
N ILE A 12 -1.99 21.37 -42.30
CA ILE A 12 -2.24 19.93 -42.38
C ILE A 12 -3.64 19.69 -41.83
N LEU A 13 -4.61 19.45 -42.72
CA LEU A 13 -5.91 18.89 -42.36
C LEU A 13 -5.70 17.41 -41.99
N ILE A 14 -5.80 17.09 -40.70
CA ILE A 14 -5.94 15.72 -40.22
C ILE A 14 -7.44 15.43 -40.08
N THR A 15 -7.96 14.62 -40.99
CA THR A 15 -9.30 14.04 -40.89
C THR A 15 -9.25 12.82 -39.97
N LEU A 16 -9.86 12.94 -38.78
CA LEU A 16 -10.14 11.81 -37.89
C LEU A 16 -11.42 11.10 -38.33
N PRO A 17 -11.44 9.75 -38.46
CA PRO A 17 -12.68 9.02 -38.62
C PRO A 17 -13.39 8.83 -37.27
N LEU A 18 -14.67 9.22 -37.23
CA LEU A 18 -15.61 8.81 -36.19
C LEU A 18 -15.71 7.28 -36.18
N ILE A 19 -15.32 6.65 -35.07
CA ILE A 19 -15.66 5.26 -34.76
C ILE A 19 -16.69 5.31 -33.64
N ALA A 20 -17.91 4.88 -33.94
CA ALA A 20 -18.97 4.65 -32.98
C ALA A 20 -18.62 3.41 -32.15
N ALA A 21 -18.44 3.58 -30.84
CA ALA A 21 -18.30 2.49 -29.89
C ALA A 21 -19.69 2.09 -29.38
N SER A 22 -20.04 0.83 -29.60
CA SER A 22 -21.21 0.14 -29.10
C SER A 22 -20.95 -0.31 -27.67
N GLU A 23 -21.82 0.09 -26.74
CA GLU A 23 -21.85 -0.36 -25.35
C GLU A 23 -22.32 -1.82 -25.26
N GLU A 24 -21.43 -2.72 -24.82
CA GLU A 24 -21.81 -3.93 -24.08
C GLU A 24 -20.71 -4.23 -23.05
N THR A 25 -20.91 -3.79 -21.81
CA THR A 25 -20.08 -4.17 -20.67
C THR A 25 -20.60 -5.48 -20.06
N PRO A 26 -19.77 -6.53 -19.90
CA PRO A 26 -20.14 -7.67 -19.09
C PRO A 26 -20.00 -7.33 -17.60
N SER A 27 -21.06 -7.56 -16.84
CA SER A 27 -21.10 -7.45 -15.39
C SER A 27 -20.12 -8.44 -14.75
N LEU A 28 -19.00 -7.94 -14.22
CA LEU A 28 -18.11 -8.67 -13.33
C LEU A 28 -18.73 -8.67 -11.93
N GLY A 29 -19.13 -9.84 -11.47
CA GLY A 29 -19.59 -10.05 -10.10
C GLY A 29 -18.47 -9.81 -9.11
N SER A 30 -18.56 -8.74 -8.33
CA SER A 30 -17.70 -8.46 -7.19
C SER A 30 -17.95 -9.50 -6.10
N THR A 31 -17.03 -10.45 -5.93
CA THR A 31 -16.99 -11.30 -4.74
C THR A 31 -16.30 -10.50 -3.64
N ILE A 32 -17.08 -9.82 -2.80
CA ILE A 32 -16.56 -9.14 -1.61
C ILE A 32 -16.20 -10.25 -0.61
N SER A 33 -14.91 -10.56 -0.53
CA SER A 33 -14.37 -11.37 0.55
C SER A 33 -14.31 -10.48 1.78
N SER A 34 -15.28 -10.62 2.68
CA SER A 34 -15.27 -9.98 3.99
C SER A 34 -14.08 -10.52 4.80
N VAL A 35 -12.95 -9.82 4.75
CA VAL A 35 -11.82 -10.06 5.66
C VAL A 35 -12.20 -9.40 6.98
N VAL A 36 -12.85 -10.15 7.84
CA VAL A 36 -12.84 -9.84 9.27
C VAL A 36 -11.41 -10.12 9.74
N ASN A 37 -10.61 -9.08 9.90
CA ASN A 37 -9.32 -9.13 10.58
C ASN A 37 -9.56 -9.55 12.05
N LYS A 38 -9.69 -10.85 12.29
CA LYS A 38 -9.39 -11.47 13.59
C LYS A 38 -7.88 -11.62 13.67
N THR A 39 -7.16 -10.49 13.76
CA THR A 39 -5.76 -10.54 14.12
C THR A 39 -5.66 -10.73 15.62
N VAL A 40 -5.05 -11.85 15.93
CA VAL A 40 -4.76 -12.44 17.24
C VAL A 40 -3.83 -11.50 18.01
N ILE A 41 -4.31 -10.96 19.14
CA ILE A 41 -3.46 -10.51 20.23
C ILE A 41 -4.04 -11.07 21.52
N GLY A 42 -3.25 -11.91 22.18
CA GLY A 42 -3.52 -12.45 23.51
C GLY A 42 -4.16 -13.83 23.51
N LYS A 43 -3.55 -14.76 24.25
CA LYS A 43 -4.12 -16.05 24.64
C LYS A 43 -5.62 -15.90 24.87
N THR A 44 -6.42 -16.76 24.26
CA THR A 44 -7.86 -16.75 24.55
C THR A 44 -8.07 -16.93 26.05
N VAL A 45 -9.13 -16.34 26.61
CA VAL A 45 -9.48 -16.56 28.04
C VAL A 45 -9.54 -18.06 28.37
N ALA A 46 -9.93 -18.88 27.39
CA ALA A 46 -9.87 -20.33 27.47
C ALA A 46 -8.44 -20.87 27.71
N GLU A 47 -7.43 -20.40 26.98
CA GLU A 47 -6.02 -20.81 27.17
C GLU A 47 -5.45 -20.36 28.52
N MET A 48 -5.80 -19.16 29.01
CA MET A 48 -5.37 -18.71 30.35
C MET A 48 -6.04 -19.51 31.49
N VAL A 49 -7.28 -19.97 31.27
CA VAL A 49 -7.99 -20.83 32.22
C VAL A 49 -7.40 -22.23 32.22
N VAL A 50 -7.04 -22.78 31.06
CA VAL A 50 -6.37 -24.10 30.96
C VAL A 50 -5.02 -24.09 31.67
N GLU A 51 -4.21 -23.04 31.48
CA GLU A 51 -2.87 -22.93 32.08
C GLU A 51 -2.91 -22.77 33.62
N LYS A 52 -3.92 -22.09 34.17
CA LYS A 52 -4.05 -21.87 35.63
C LYS A 52 -4.92 -22.89 36.36
N CYS A 53 -5.96 -23.43 35.72
CA CYS A 53 -6.88 -24.37 36.36
C CYS A 53 -6.56 -25.85 36.02
N GLY A 54 -5.66 -26.13 35.06
CA GLY A 54 -5.21 -27.49 34.74
C GLY A 54 -6.27 -28.40 34.11
N CYS A 55 -7.38 -27.82 33.62
CA CYS A 55 -8.47 -28.59 33.03
C CYS A 55 -8.22 -28.84 31.54
N ASN A 56 -8.26 -30.11 31.13
CA ASN A 56 -8.14 -30.49 29.71
C ASN A 56 -9.50 -30.30 29.00
N TYR A 57 -9.48 -30.00 27.70
CA TYR A 57 -10.63 -29.50 26.94
C TYR A 57 -11.77 -30.53 26.72
N ASP A 58 -11.59 -31.78 27.16
CA ASP A 58 -12.51 -32.89 26.87
C ASP A 58 -13.74 -32.99 27.80
N GLY A 59 -13.99 -31.98 28.65
CA GLY A 59 -15.31 -31.78 29.25
C GLY A 59 -15.80 -32.90 30.19
N VAL A 60 -14.90 -33.74 30.72
CA VAL A 60 -15.23 -34.70 31.78
C VAL A 60 -14.53 -34.26 33.07
N CYS A 61 -15.28 -33.61 33.95
CA CYS A 61 -14.89 -33.43 35.34
C CYS A 61 -15.50 -34.58 36.14
N ASP A 62 -14.69 -35.53 36.61
CA ASP A 62 -15.14 -36.50 37.62
C ASP A 62 -15.53 -35.75 38.91
N GLU A 63 -16.73 -36.03 39.41
CA GLU A 63 -17.41 -35.23 40.45
C GLU A 63 -16.68 -35.23 41.82
N ASP A 64 -15.71 -36.11 42.03
CA ASP A 64 -15.16 -36.38 43.37
C ASP A 64 -13.76 -35.80 43.64
N GLU A 65 -13.04 -35.23 42.66
CA GLU A 65 -11.66 -34.74 42.88
C GLU A 65 -11.43 -33.24 42.60
N CYS A 66 -12.41 -32.50 42.08
CA CYS A 66 -12.22 -31.09 41.72
C CYS A 66 -12.80 -30.10 42.76
N THR A 67 -12.22 -30.06 43.97
CA THR A 67 -12.54 -29.02 44.96
C THR A 67 -12.14 -27.60 44.51
N THR A 68 -11.35 -27.46 43.45
CA THR A 68 -10.83 -26.18 42.91
C THR A 68 -11.73 -25.54 41.83
N CYS A 69 -12.70 -26.25 41.26
CA CYS A 69 -13.53 -25.71 40.18
C CYS A 69 -14.47 -24.58 40.65
N LYS A 70 -14.93 -24.66 41.91
CA LYS A 70 -15.77 -23.62 42.54
C LYS A 70 -15.02 -22.31 42.81
N ASP A 71 -13.69 -22.37 42.93
CA ASP A 71 -12.84 -21.19 43.08
C ASP A 71 -12.40 -20.62 41.72
N CYS A 72 -12.25 -21.43 40.65
CA CYS A 72 -12.07 -20.89 39.28
C CYS A 72 -13.31 -20.07 38.83
N LEU A 73 -14.53 -20.45 39.22
CA LEU A 73 -15.75 -19.66 38.95
C LEU A 73 -15.79 -18.28 39.66
N LYS A 74 -15.08 -18.12 40.79
CA LYS A 74 -14.96 -16.81 41.45
C LYS A 74 -13.96 -15.89 40.74
N ILE A 75 -13.02 -16.45 39.96
CA ILE A 75 -12.06 -15.69 39.15
C ILE A 75 -12.71 -15.24 37.83
N ILE A 76 -13.67 -15.99 37.29
CA ILE A 76 -14.34 -15.67 36.03
C ILE A 76 -15.35 -14.52 36.19
N LYS A 77 -16.06 -14.42 37.32
CA LYS A 77 -17.05 -13.34 37.55
C LYS A 77 -16.50 -11.91 37.46
N PRO A 78 -15.33 -11.56 38.02
CA PRO A 78 -14.77 -10.22 37.85
C PRO A 78 -14.26 -9.95 36.41
N VAL A 79 -14.02 -10.96 35.58
CA VAL A 79 -13.57 -10.77 34.19
C VAL A 79 -14.71 -10.33 33.26
N GLU A 80 -15.96 -10.75 33.53
CA GLU A 80 -17.14 -10.26 32.81
C GLU A 80 -17.56 -8.85 33.25
N GLU A 81 -17.28 -8.47 34.50
CA GLU A 81 -17.59 -7.12 35.02
C GLU A 81 -16.56 -6.07 34.60
N VAL A 82 -15.28 -6.43 34.46
CA VAL A 82 -14.22 -5.54 33.94
C VAL A 82 -14.37 -5.26 32.43
N ASN A 83 -15.06 -6.13 31.67
CA ASN A 83 -15.35 -5.88 30.25
C ASN A 83 -16.61 -5.03 30.00
N ARG A 84 -17.27 -4.52 31.06
CA ARG A 84 -18.30 -3.47 30.94
C ARG A 84 -17.73 -2.06 31.06
N ILE A 85 -16.45 -1.86 30.73
CA ILE A 85 -15.98 -0.54 30.32
C ILE A 85 -16.81 -0.18 29.09
N THR A 86 -17.69 0.82 29.22
CA THR A 86 -18.50 1.36 28.12
C THR A 86 -17.54 1.84 27.04
N LYS A 87 -17.25 0.98 26.08
CA LYS A 87 -16.42 1.29 24.93
C LYS A 87 -17.10 2.46 24.23
N THR A 88 -16.45 3.61 24.23
CA THR A 88 -16.88 4.79 23.48
C THR A 88 -16.68 4.48 22.01
N VAL A 89 -17.64 3.79 21.42
CA VAL A 89 -17.64 3.43 20.01
C VAL A 89 -18.13 4.66 19.24
N GLN A 90 -17.19 5.42 18.69
CA GLN A 90 -17.53 6.44 17.70
C GLN A 90 -17.69 5.76 16.35
N VAL A 91 -18.82 5.99 15.70
CA VAL A 91 -19.07 5.54 14.33
C VAL A 91 -18.68 6.68 13.41
N VAL A 92 -17.60 6.51 12.63
CA VAL A 92 -17.21 7.47 11.59
C VAL A 92 -17.68 6.94 10.25
N CYS A 93 -18.37 7.79 9.49
CA CYS A 93 -18.67 7.57 8.08
C CYS A 93 -17.40 7.87 7.28
N VAL A 94 -16.85 6.85 6.62
CA VAL A 94 -15.68 6.99 5.76
C VAL A 94 -16.15 7.17 4.32
N VAL A 95 -15.58 8.17 3.64
CA VAL A 95 -15.84 8.46 2.22
C VAL A 95 -15.40 7.27 1.37
N ASN A 96 -16.13 7.02 0.27
CA ASN A 96 -15.77 5.99 -0.69
C ASN A 96 -14.33 6.19 -1.21
N GLU A 97 -13.53 5.12 -1.18
CA GLU A 97 -12.11 5.14 -1.55
C GLU A 97 -11.88 5.61 -2.99
N ASP A 98 -12.77 5.28 -3.93
CA ASP A 98 -12.63 5.69 -5.33
C ASP A 98 -12.83 7.20 -5.49
N LEU A 99 -13.78 7.80 -4.75
CA LEU A 99 -13.98 9.25 -4.76
C LEU A 99 -12.77 9.98 -4.17
N MET A 100 -12.18 9.42 -3.12
CA MET A 100 -10.97 9.94 -2.49
C MET A 100 -9.78 9.93 -3.45
N LYS A 101 -9.56 8.83 -4.16
CA LYS A 101 -8.51 8.72 -5.20
C LYS A 101 -8.73 9.72 -6.32
N GLU A 102 -9.96 9.94 -6.75
CA GLU A 102 -10.24 10.94 -7.78
C GLU A 102 -10.00 12.38 -7.28
N VAL A 103 -10.32 12.69 -6.01
CA VAL A 103 -9.96 13.99 -5.41
C VAL A 103 -8.44 14.18 -5.42
N ASP A 104 -7.69 13.18 -4.97
CA ASP A 104 -6.22 13.22 -4.91
C ASP A 104 -5.60 13.45 -6.28
N LYS A 105 -6.05 12.69 -7.28
CA LYS A 105 -5.65 12.84 -8.69
C LYS A 105 -5.93 14.25 -9.21
N LEU A 106 -7.12 14.80 -8.98
CA LEU A 106 -7.45 16.16 -9.41
C LEU A 106 -6.62 17.22 -8.68
N VAL A 107 -6.26 17.02 -7.42
CA VAL A 107 -5.37 17.93 -6.68
C VAL A 107 -3.97 17.95 -7.30
N LEU A 108 -3.43 16.78 -7.67
CA LEU A 108 -2.14 16.67 -8.35
C LEU A 108 -2.16 17.30 -9.75
N GLU A 109 -3.21 17.03 -10.53
CA GLU A 109 -3.38 17.65 -11.86
C GLU A 109 -3.52 19.18 -11.76
N LEU A 110 -4.22 19.68 -10.72
CA LEU A 110 -4.36 21.11 -10.45
C LEU A 110 -3.01 21.76 -10.15
N GLN A 111 -2.21 21.17 -9.25
CA GLN A 111 -0.87 21.66 -8.94
C GLN A 111 -0.01 21.74 -10.21
N HIS A 112 -0.03 20.69 -11.04
CA HIS A 112 0.72 20.66 -12.29
C HIS A 112 0.26 21.73 -13.29
N ALA A 113 -1.04 21.93 -13.46
CA ALA A 113 -1.60 22.96 -14.34
C ALA A 113 -1.20 24.37 -13.87
N GLU A 114 -1.23 24.63 -12.57
CA GLU A 114 -0.80 25.90 -11.99
C GLU A 114 0.70 26.16 -12.18
N GLU A 115 1.55 25.15 -12.01
CA GLU A 115 3.00 25.23 -12.27
C GLU A 115 3.33 25.56 -13.74
N LEU A 116 2.55 25.01 -14.67
CA LEU A 116 2.67 25.29 -16.10
C LEU A 116 2.06 26.66 -16.50
N GLY A 117 1.34 27.32 -15.59
CA GLY A 117 0.60 28.55 -15.88
C GLY A 117 -0.62 28.34 -16.77
N ASP A 118 -1.16 27.11 -16.82
CA ASP A 118 -2.38 26.77 -17.58
C ASP A 118 -3.63 27.06 -16.74
N TYR A 119 -4.00 28.34 -16.70
CA TYR A 119 -5.12 28.82 -15.91
C TYR A 119 -6.48 28.28 -16.35
N GLU A 120 -6.65 27.93 -17.63
CA GLU A 120 -7.92 27.40 -18.15
C GLU A 120 -8.14 25.98 -17.65
N THR A 121 -7.13 25.12 -17.79
CA THR A 121 -7.16 23.75 -17.26
C THR A 121 -7.29 23.75 -15.74
N ALA A 122 -6.54 24.60 -15.03
CA ALA A 122 -6.64 24.72 -13.58
C ALA A 122 -8.07 25.08 -13.12
N GLU A 123 -8.75 26.01 -13.81
CA GLU A 123 -10.13 26.39 -13.48
C GLU A 123 -11.14 25.24 -13.76
N GLN A 124 -10.94 24.47 -14.83
CA GLN A 124 -11.75 23.28 -15.10
C GLN A 124 -11.61 22.24 -13.97
N ILE A 125 -10.38 21.94 -13.56
CA ILE A 125 -10.10 20.98 -12.48
C ILE A 125 -10.71 21.45 -11.15
N LYS A 126 -10.65 22.75 -10.82
CA LYS A 126 -11.31 23.30 -9.62
C LYS A 126 -12.82 23.04 -9.61
N ASN A 127 -13.47 23.19 -10.77
CA ASN A 127 -14.90 22.90 -10.90
C ASN A 127 -15.19 21.40 -10.74
N GLU A 128 -14.33 20.52 -11.27
CA GLU A 128 -14.47 19.07 -11.07
C GLU A 128 -14.31 18.67 -9.60
N ILE A 129 -13.32 19.24 -8.90
CA ILE A 129 -13.16 19.07 -7.45
C ILE A 129 -14.43 19.53 -6.71
N GLN A 130 -15.05 20.63 -7.13
CA GLN A 130 -16.31 21.09 -6.52
C GLN A 130 -17.43 20.06 -6.67
N ILE A 131 -17.65 19.54 -7.88
CA ILE A 131 -18.68 18.55 -8.18
C ILE A 131 -18.44 17.27 -7.36
N LEU A 132 -17.19 16.83 -7.28
CA LEU A 132 -16.81 15.64 -6.54
C LEU A 132 -17.06 15.81 -5.02
N LYS A 133 -16.83 17.01 -4.49
CA LYS A 133 -17.15 17.33 -3.09
C LYS A 133 -18.64 17.29 -2.80
N GLU A 134 -19.47 17.85 -3.68
CA GLU A 134 -20.93 17.77 -3.54
C GLU A 134 -21.40 16.32 -3.50
N LYS A 135 -20.79 15.44 -4.32
CA LYS A 135 -21.07 14.00 -4.31
C LYS A 135 -20.63 13.32 -3.00
N ILE A 136 -19.45 13.67 -2.47
CA ILE A 136 -18.95 13.15 -1.19
C ILE A 136 -19.85 13.60 -0.03
N GLU A 137 -20.29 14.86 -0.02
CA GLU A 137 -21.24 15.37 0.97
C GLU A 137 -22.57 14.62 0.91
N GLU A 138 -23.10 14.34 -0.28
CA GLU A 138 -24.33 13.56 -0.47
C GLU A 138 -24.19 12.13 0.07
N GLU A 139 -23.06 11.45 -0.17
CA GLU A 139 -22.78 10.12 0.38
C GLU A 139 -22.65 10.13 1.90
N ASN A 140 -22.02 11.16 2.47
CA ASN A 140 -21.89 11.33 3.91
C ASN A 140 -23.24 11.60 4.58
N GLU A 141 -24.10 12.42 3.97
CA GLU A 141 -25.47 12.66 4.47
C GLU A 141 -26.32 11.37 4.42
N LYS A 142 -26.15 10.54 3.39
CA LYS A 142 -26.79 9.21 3.32
C LYS A 142 -26.25 8.28 4.41
N CYS A 143 -24.96 8.28 4.69
CA CYS A 143 -24.38 7.47 5.77
C CYS A 143 -24.92 7.87 7.15
N ASN A 144 -25.01 9.17 7.41
CA ASN A 144 -25.47 9.70 8.69
C ASN A 144 -26.99 9.52 8.91
N SER A 145 -27.79 9.53 7.83
CA SER A 145 -29.24 9.35 7.90
C SER A 145 -29.69 7.88 7.89
N ALA A 146 -28.81 6.94 7.51
CA ALA A 146 -29.11 5.52 7.52
C ALA A 146 -29.17 4.97 8.96
N GLU A 147 -30.35 5.08 9.58
CA GLU A 147 -30.72 4.31 10.77
C GLU A 147 -30.75 2.81 10.42
N ALA A 148 -29.60 2.15 10.63
CA ALA A 148 -29.44 0.75 11.07
C ALA A 148 -30.17 -0.41 10.34
N VAL A 149 -30.70 -0.26 9.13
CA VAL A 149 -31.35 -1.39 8.43
C VAL A 149 -30.74 -1.67 7.06
N GLY A 150 -29.67 -2.48 7.07
CA GLY A 150 -29.36 -3.47 6.03
C GLY A 150 -29.14 -3.00 4.59
N SER A 151 -28.66 -1.78 4.36
CA SER A 151 -28.28 -1.35 3.01
C SER A 151 -26.89 -1.87 2.65
N GLU A 152 -26.76 -2.54 1.51
CA GLU A 152 -25.49 -2.98 0.88
C GLU A 152 -24.62 -1.82 0.36
N SER A 153 -24.90 -0.58 0.77
CA SER A 153 -24.04 0.56 0.46
C SER A 153 -22.70 0.33 1.16
N GLY A 154 -21.60 0.28 0.39
CA GLY A 154 -20.22 -0.05 0.81
C GLY A 154 -19.57 0.95 1.78
N VAL A 155 -20.36 1.53 2.69
CA VAL A 155 -19.93 2.50 3.69
C VAL A 155 -19.34 1.74 4.87
N VAL A 156 -18.04 1.84 5.03
CA VAL A 156 -17.31 1.22 6.15
C VAL A 156 -17.46 2.11 7.38
N ARG A 157 -18.05 1.56 8.45
CA ARG A 157 -18.08 2.20 9.77
C ARG A 157 -16.82 1.81 10.51
N VAL A 158 -15.90 2.76 10.68
CA VAL A 158 -14.67 2.55 11.47
C VAL A 158 -14.95 2.93 12.92
N VAL A 159 -14.67 2.00 13.82
CA VAL A 159 -14.76 2.20 15.27
C VAL A 159 -13.35 2.41 15.80
N VAL A 160 -12.99 3.67 16.09
CA VAL A 160 -11.69 4.01 16.65
C VAL A 160 -11.77 4.04 18.18
N ASP A 161 -10.93 3.24 18.84
CA ASP A 161 -10.77 3.26 20.28
C ASP A 161 -9.49 4.03 20.64
N LYS A 162 -9.65 5.28 21.10
CA LYS A 162 -8.51 6.16 21.42
C LYS A 162 -7.61 5.61 22.51
N CYS A 163 -8.12 4.77 23.41
CA CYS A 163 -7.29 4.17 24.45
C CYS A 163 -6.48 2.99 23.91
N VAL A 164 -6.94 2.35 22.84
CA VAL A 164 -6.10 1.43 22.05
C VAL A 164 -5.02 2.19 21.30
N GLU A 165 -5.33 3.35 20.70
CA GLU A 165 -4.33 4.23 20.04
C GLU A 165 -3.26 4.72 21.02
N MET A 166 -3.65 5.09 22.25
CA MET A 166 -2.73 5.46 23.33
C MET A 166 -1.78 4.30 23.67
N LYS A 167 -2.29 3.07 23.73
CA LYS A 167 -1.47 1.88 23.98
C LYS A 167 -0.48 1.65 22.85
N LYS A 168 -0.94 1.69 21.60
CA LYS A 168 -0.06 1.58 20.41
C LYS A 168 1.03 2.65 20.42
N THR A 169 0.68 3.91 20.70
CA THR A 169 1.63 5.03 20.79
C THR A 169 2.67 4.80 21.87
N THR A 170 2.28 4.26 23.02
CA THR A 170 3.23 3.90 24.10
C THR A 170 4.19 2.79 23.65
N GLU A 171 3.68 1.75 23.00
CA GLU A 171 4.49 0.66 22.44
C GLU A 171 5.48 1.19 21.37
N LYS A 172 5.06 2.15 20.52
CA LYS A 172 5.96 2.83 19.57
C LYS A 172 7.07 3.60 20.27
N ILE A 173 6.75 4.37 21.31
CA ILE A 173 7.76 5.12 22.09
C ILE A 173 8.82 4.17 22.67
N GLU A 174 8.39 3.04 23.25
CA GLU A 174 9.29 2.03 23.80
C GLU A 174 10.19 1.42 22.70
N TYR A 175 9.63 1.14 21.53
CA TYR A 175 10.39 0.67 20.37
C TYR A 175 11.49 1.67 19.96
N TYR A 176 11.15 2.95 19.73
CA TYR A 176 12.15 3.96 19.33
C TYR A 176 13.17 4.24 20.42
N GLN A 177 12.78 4.18 21.70
CA GLN A 177 13.73 4.26 22.81
C GLN A 177 14.74 3.12 22.78
N SER A 178 14.33 1.90 22.43
CA SER A 178 15.26 0.78 22.28
C SER A 178 16.24 0.95 21.12
N LEU A 179 15.87 1.70 20.07
CA LEU A 179 16.77 2.01 18.97
C LEU A 179 17.87 2.99 19.37
N LEU A 180 17.62 3.89 20.33
CA LEU A 180 18.65 4.82 20.83
C LEU A 180 19.83 4.10 21.52
N GLU A 181 19.61 2.86 21.98
CA GLU A 181 20.64 2.02 22.60
C GLU A 181 21.58 1.37 21.57
N LEU A 182 21.21 1.38 20.28
CA LEU A 182 22.03 0.85 19.19
C LEU A 182 23.16 1.81 18.84
N ASP A 183 24.23 1.25 18.27
CA ASP A 183 25.34 2.03 17.73
C ASP A 183 24.96 2.72 16.40
N ASP A 184 25.71 3.76 16.05
CA ASP A 184 25.41 4.61 14.89
C ASP A 184 25.53 3.84 13.55
N GLU A 185 26.33 2.76 13.46
CA GLU A 185 26.45 1.95 12.26
C GLU A 185 25.15 1.17 12.02
N THR A 186 24.65 0.48 13.05
CA THR A 186 23.38 -0.25 13.01
C THR A 186 22.18 0.68 12.72
N LEU A 187 22.19 1.91 13.26
CA LEU A 187 21.15 2.91 12.98
C LEU A 187 21.17 3.37 11.52
N ASN A 188 22.36 3.63 10.97
CA ASN A 188 22.53 4.00 9.57
C ASN A 188 22.12 2.87 8.61
N GLU A 189 22.35 1.60 8.96
CA GLU A 189 21.84 0.45 8.19
C GLU A 189 20.32 0.42 8.12
N LYS A 190 19.64 0.92 9.17
CA LYS A 190 18.18 1.08 9.23
C LYS A 190 17.68 2.37 8.58
N GLY A 191 18.58 3.23 8.09
CA GLY A 191 18.23 4.52 7.49
C GLY A 191 17.72 5.54 8.50
N LEU A 192 18.09 5.43 9.78
CA LEU A 192 17.68 6.35 10.84
C LEU A 192 18.89 7.01 11.49
N THR A 193 18.79 8.30 11.77
CA THR A 193 19.74 9.01 12.63
C THR A 193 19.24 9.11 14.07
N ARG A 194 20.16 9.25 15.03
CA ARG A 194 19.78 9.42 16.44
C ARG A 194 18.91 10.67 16.67
N GLU A 195 19.19 11.76 15.95
CA GLU A 195 18.39 13.00 16.02
C GLU A 195 16.97 12.80 15.50
N GLU A 196 16.78 12.06 14.40
CA GLU A 196 15.44 11.72 13.90
C GLU A 196 14.67 10.83 14.88
N ILE A 197 15.33 9.86 15.51
CA ILE A 197 14.69 8.99 16.52
C ILE A 197 14.26 9.82 17.73
N GLU A 198 15.09 10.73 18.23
CA GLU A 198 14.73 11.64 19.32
C GLU A 198 13.53 12.52 18.94
N LYS A 199 13.52 13.08 17.73
CA LYS A 199 12.40 13.86 17.20
C LYS A 199 11.11 13.03 17.13
N ILE A 200 11.16 11.80 16.62
CA ILE A 200 10.02 10.87 16.57
C ILE A 200 9.49 10.59 17.98
N ILE A 201 10.37 10.32 18.94
CA ILE A 201 9.98 10.06 20.33
C ILE A 201 9.27 11.27 20.95
N ASP A 202 9.76 12.49 20.70
CA ASP A 202 9.16 13.69 21.26
C ASP A 202 7.80 14.01 20.63
N GLU A 203 7.64 13.85 19.31
CA GLU A 203 6.34 13.95 18.62
C GLU A 203 5.35 12.89 19.14
N LEU A 204 5.79 11.64 19.35
CA LEU A 204 4.95 10.58 19.91
C LEU A 204 4.54 10.88 21.36
N LYS A 205 5.41 11.46 22.18
CA LYS A 205 5.08 11.85 23.57
C LYS A 205 4.04 12.96 23.60
N GLU A 206 4.16 13.96 22.72
CA GLU A 206 3.18 15.04 22.58
C GLU A 206 1.80 14.46 22.22
N ASN A 207 1.73 13.61 21.20
CA ASN A 207 0.50 12.89 20.83
C ASN A 207 -0.06 12.04 21.98
N LEU A 208 0.81 11.40 22.77
CA LEU A 208 0.40 10.60 23.92
C LEU A 208 -0.22 11.48 25.04
N GLU A 209 0.25 12.70 25.24
CA GLU A 209 -0.33 13.64 26.21
C GLU A 209 -1.77 14.03 25.81
N ASP A 210 -2.01 14.31 24.53
CA ASP A 210 -3.34 14.59 24.00
C ASP A 210 -4.31 13.40 24.17
N LEU A 211 -3.83 12.18 23.94
CA LEU A 211 -4.63 10.96 24.11
C LEU A 211 -4.96 10.66 25.58
N LYS A 212 -4.04 10.96 26.52
CA LYS A 212 -4.24 10.72 27.96
C LYS A 212 -5.42 11.51 28.51
N ASP A 213 -5.62 12.74 28.07
CA ASP A 213 -6.70 13.58 28.58
C ASP A 213 -8.07 13.11 28.09
N VAL A 214 -8.14 12.47 26.93
CA VAL A 214 -9.36 11.80 26.45
C VAL A 214 -9.64 10.53 27.25
N CYS A 215 -8.61 9.72 27.56
CA CYS A 215 -8.79 8.42 28.22
C CYS A 215 -9.04 8.49 29.74
N LYS A 216 -8.57 9.53 30.45
CA LYS A 216 -8.80 9.68 31.91
C LYS A 216 -10.29 9.82 32.26
N VAL A 217 -11.09 10.40 31.36
CA VAL A 217 -12.54 10.61 31.58
C VAL A 217 -13.30 9.29 31.70
N SER A 218 -12.75 8.19 31.14
CA SER A 218 -13.39 6.87 31.12
C SER A 218 -13.07 5.96 32.32
N SER A 219 -12.11 6.31 33.17
CA SER A 219 -11.60 5.39 34.21
C SER A 219 -11.97 5.77 35.66
N GLY A 220 -12.68 6.87 35.88
CA GLY A 220 -13.01 7.37 37.22
C GLY A 220 -14.51 7.39 37.51
N ASP A 221 -14.89 6.63 38.53
CA ASP A 221 -16.17 6.65 39.26
C ASP A 221 -17.41 6.05 38.57
N GLU A 222 -18.30 5.46 39.38
CA GLU A 222 -19.64 4.98 39.00
C GLU A 222 -20.44 6.13 38.40
N VAL A 223 -20.29 6.36 37.09
CA VAL A 223 -21.07 7.38 36.38
C VAL A 223 -22.50 6.86 36.25
N GLU A 224 -23.44 7.54 36.92
CA GLU A 224 -24.87 7.33 36.70
C GLU A 224 -25.15 7.35 35.19
N PRO A 225 -25.99 6.43 34.66
CA PRO A 225 -26.24 6.30 33.23
C PRO A 225 -26.76 7.62 32.67
N VAL A 226 -25.88 8.36 32.00
CA VAL A 226 -26.23 9.62 31.36
C VAL A 226 -27.16 9.28 30.18
N PRO A 227 -28.35 9.89 30.09
CA PRO A 227 -29.29 9.60 29.01
C PRO A 227 -28.63 9.86 27.65
N MET A 228 -28.70 8.85 26.78
CA MET A 228 -28.05 8.78 25.46
C MET A 228 -28.38 9.91 24.47
N SER A 229 -29.24 10.88 24.80
CA SER A 229 -29.85 11.77 23.82
C SER A 229 -29.01 12.97 23.36
N ASN A 230 -27.89 13.29 24.02
CA ASN A 230 -27.12 14.52 23.73
C ASN A 230 -25.60 14.30 23.67
N ILE A 231 -25.12 13.12 23.23
CA ILE A 231 -23.68 12.97 22.94
C ILE A 231 -23.39 13.80 21.70
N SER A 232 -22.99 15.05 21.93
CA SER A 232 -22.43 15.94 20.90
C SER A 232 -21.29 15.18 20.26
N THR A 233 -21.52 14.73 19.03
CA THR A 233 -20.57 13.94 18.24
C THR A 233 -19.47 14.88 17.77
N THR A 234 -18.65 15.36 18.70
CA THR A 234 -17.42 16.06 18.34
C THR A 234 -16.59 15.03 17.58
N LEU A 235 -16.49 15.22 16.27
CA LEU A 235 -15.70 14.36 15.38
C LEU A 235 -14.28 14.35 15.96
N LEU A 236 -13.87 13.23 16.54
CA LEU A 236 -12.55 13.13 17.12
C LEU A 236 -11.57 13.06 15.96
N GLU A 237 -10.72 14.08 15.87
CA GLU A 237 -9.67 14.13 14.87
C GLU A 237 -8.68 12.99 15.10
N ILE A 238 -8.39 12.23 14.03
CA ILE A 238 -7.33 11.22 14.03
C ILE A 238 -6.00 11.97 14.06
N SER A 239 -5.12 11.57 14.97
CA SER A 239 -3.79 12.19 15.11
C SER A 239 -2.94 11.91 13.86
N LYS A 240 -2.03 12.82 13.49
CA LYS A 240 -1.09 12.59 12.40
C LYS A 240 -0.18 11.41 12.79
N PRO A 241 -0.10 10.33 11.98
CA PRO A 241 0.83 9.24 12.24
C PRO A 241 2.27 9.74 12.31
N VAL A 242 2.90 9.58 13.46
CA VAL A 242 4.33 9.81 13.63
C VAL A 242 5.04 8.49 13.32
N ALA A 243 5.94 8.52 12.35
CA ALA A 243 6.66 7.34 11.88
C ALA A 243 5.69 6.20 11.49
N PRO A 244 4.95 6.35 10.37
CA PRO A 244 3.92 5.40 9.98
C PRO A 244 4.51 3.99 9.81
N GLU A 245 3.84 3.00 10.39
CA GLU A 245 4.30 1.60 10.34
C GLU A 245 3.68 0.82 9.17
N SER A 246 2.60 1.34 8.61
CA SER A 246 1.91 0.78 7.46
C SER A 246 1.26 1.89 6.64
N GLY A 247 0.97 1.60 5.37
CA GLY A 247 0.19 2.51 4.55
C GLY A 247 -1.26 2.68 5.04
N GLU A 248 -1.82 1.71 5.76
CA GLU A 248 -3.17 1.78 6.33
C GLU A 248 -3.32 2.95 7.32
N GLU A 249 -2.31 3.19 8.18
CA GLU A 249 -2.31 4.34 9.10
C GLU A 249 -2.40 5.68 8.34
N ILE A 250 -1.69 5.79 7.22
CA ILE A 250 -1.68 6.98 6.36
C ILE A 250 -3.04 7.14 5.66
N VAL A 251 -3.62 6.05 5.15
CA VAL A 251 -4.93 6.04 4.50
C VAL A 251 -6.03 6.48 5.47
N GLU A 252 -6.06 5.95 6.69
CA GLU A 252 -7.05 6.31 7.70
C GLU A 252 -6.95 7.79 8.07
N TYR A 253 -5.73 8.31 8.26
CA TYR A 253 -5.50 9.73 8.50
C TYR A 253 -5.98 10.60 7.34
N TYR A 254 -5.60 10.24 6.11
CA TYR A 254 -5.99 10.97 4.90
C TYR A 254 -7.50 11.04 4.76
N GLN A 255 -8.19 9.90 4.87
CA GLN A 255 -9.64 9.81 4.78
C GLN A 255 -10.34 10.69 5.82
N SER A 256 -9.85 10.66 7.07
CA SER A 256 -10.39 11.48 8.15
C SER A 256 -10.22 12.98 7.87
N LYS A 257 -9.03 13.39 7.42
CA LYS A 257 -8.73 14.80 7.12
C LYS A 257 -9.50 15.33 5.92
N VAL A 258 -9.56 14.60 4.82
CA VAL A 258 -10.39 15.01 3.66
C VAL A 258 -11.85 15.11 4.06
N SER A 259 -12.37 14.14 4.81
CA SER A 259 -13.76 14.17 5.30
C SER A 259 -14.03 15.46 6.09
N LYS A 260 -13.09 15.87 6.95
CA LYS A 260 -13.16 17.11 7.71
C LYS A 260 -13.13 18.35 6.81
N ILE A 261 -12.17 18.45 5.89
CA ILE A 261 -12.01 19.59 4.97
C ILE A 261 -13.25 19.76 4.09
N ILE A 262 -13.80 18.65 3.59
CA ILE A 262 -15.01 18.66 2.76
C ILE A 262 -16.21 19.08 3.61
N SER A 263 -16.40 18.50 4.79
CA SER A 263 -17.56 18.74 5.64
C SER A 263 -17.61 20.14 6.27
N ASP A 264 -16.52 20.92 6.26
CA ASP A 264 -16.55 22.27 6.82
C ASP A 264 -17.33 23.24 5.92
N LYS A 265 -18.61 23.45 6.23
CA LYS A 265 -19.50 24.35 5.47
C LYS A 265 -19.11 25.84 5.56
N LYS A 266 -18.18 26.23 6.44
CA LYS A 266 -17.83 27.64 6.66
C LYS A 266 -16.79 28.16 5.67
N GLU A 267 -16.05 27.27 5.04
CA GLU A 267 -14.87 27.64 4.24
C GLU A 267 -15.19 27.71 2.74
N GLY A 268 -14.64 28.73 2.08
CA GLY A 268 -14.70 28.88 0.62
C GLY A 268 -13.93 27.77 -0.10
N ILE A 269 -14.25 27.57 -1.38
CA ILE A 269 -13.65 26.48 -2.17
C ILE A 269 -12.14 26.61 -2.30
N GLU A 270 -11.62 27.83 -2.46
CA GLU A 270 -10.20 28.11 -2.59
C GLU A 270 -9.43 27.72 -1.34
N LYS A 271 -9.99 28.01 -0.15
CA LYS A 271 -9.38 27.62 1.13
C LYS A 271 -9.36 26.11 1.30
N LYS A 272 -10.45 25.43 0.94
CA LYS A 272 -10.50 23.96 0.98
C LYS A 272 -9.51 23.31 0.01
N ILE A 273 -9.34 23.87 -1.19
CA ILE A 273 -8.34 23.39 -2.15
C ILE A 273 -6.94 23.57 -1.60
N GLU A 274 -6.66 24.71 -0.98
CA GLU A 274 -5.37 24.97 -0.32
C GLU A 274 -5.12 23.97 0.81
N GLU A 275 -6.12 23.66 1.64
CA GLU A 275 -6.01 22.62 2.68
C GLU A 275 -5.79 21.23 2.10
N LEU A 276 -6.42 20.88 0.98
CA LEU A 276 -6.19 19.61 0.29
C LEU A 276 -4.77 19.50 -0.28
N LYS A 277 -4.22 20.60 -0.81
CA LYS A 277 -2.82 20.64 -1.26
C LYS A 277 -1.85 20.44 -0.09
N ASN A 278 -2.06 21.17 1.01
CA ASN A 278 -1.25 21.00 2.22
C ASN A 278 -1.36 19.57 2.77
N LEU A 279 -2.56 18.99 2.75
CA LEU A 279 -2.76 17.60 3.15
C LEU A 279 -1.99 16.63 2.23
N ARG A 280 -1.97 16.86 0.92
CA ARG A 280 -1.19 16.05 -0.03
C ARG A 280 0.30 16.09 0.30
N ASP A 281 0.84 17.28 0.61
CA ASP A 281 2.24 17.43 1.01
C ASP A 281 2.55 16.67 2.31
N GLU A 282 1.61 16.68 3.27
CA GLU A 282 1.72 15.86 4.50
C GLU A 282 1.68 14.35 4.21
N ILE A 283 0.84 13.90 3.29
CA ILE A 283 0.79 12.48 2.87
C ILE A 283 2.11 12.08 2.20
N ASP A 284 2.64 12.91 1.31
CA ASP A 284 3.92 12.68 0.64
C ASP A 284 5.09 12.59 1.64
N GLU A 285 5.09 13.43 2.68
CA GLU A 285 6.05 13.34 3.79
C GLU A 285 5.93 12.00 4.53
N MET A 286 4.71 11.52 4.81
CA MET A 286 4.49 10.25 5.49
C MET A 286 4.85 9.04 4.62
N ILE A 287 4.56 9.08 3.31
CA ILE A 287 4.98 8.04 2.36
C ILE A 287 6.52 7.98 2.30
N THR A 288 7.18 9.14 2.28
CA THR A 288 8.65 9.22 2.30
C THR A 288 9.20 8.48 3.53
N LYS A 289 8.70 8.83 4.72
CA LYS A 289 9.11 8.18 5.98
C LYS A 289 8.81 6.68 5.97
N LEU A 290 7.64 6.26 5.50
CA LEU A 290 7.27 4.84 5.41
C LEU A 290 8.29 4.06 4.56
N ILE A 291 8.67 4.58 3.38
CA ILE A 291 9.62 3.93 2.47
C ILE A 291 11.04 3.90 3.06
N GLU A 292 11.47 4.97 3.72
CA GLU A 292 12.80 5.05 4.36
C GLU A 292 12.93 4.04 5.49
N MET A 293 11.88 3.90 6.30
CA MET A 293 11.89 3.10 7.53
C MET A 293 11.71 1.60 7.31
N LEU A 294 10.89 1.19 6.34
CA LEU A 294 10.59 -0.23 6.12
C LEU A 294 11.64 -0.89 5.24
N ASP A 295 12.23 -2.01 5.66
CA ASP A 295 13.17 -2.80 4.83
C ASP A 295 12.45 -3.59 3.74
N GLN A 296 11.23 -4.03 4.04
CA GLN A 296 10.36 -4.74 3.14
C GLN A 296 9.03 -4.00 3.06
N ILE A 297 8.65 -3.59 1.84
CA ILE A 297 7.46 -2.79 1.58
C ILE A 297 6.51 -3.63 0.74
N ARG A 298 5.26 -3.76 1.17
CA ARG A 298 4.23 -4.44 0.38
C ARG A 298 3.58 -3.44 -0.56
N SER A 299 3.47 -3.76 -1.84
CA SER A 299 2.86 -2.84 -2.81
C SER A 299 1.41 -2.51 -2.46
N GLU A 300 0.69 -3.46 -1.85
CA GLU A 300 -0.71 -3.29 -1.43
C GLU A 300 -0.89 -2.26 -0.31
N GLU A 301 0.16 -1.96 0.47
CA GLU A 301 0.10 -0.94 1.51
C GLU A 301 0.22 0.46 0.91
N ILE A 302 0.97 0.61 -0.19
CA ILE A 302 1.23 1.91 -0.83
C ILE A 302 0.22 2.20 -1.95
N GLU A 303 -0.29 1.18 -2.64
CA GLU A 303 -1.24 1.31 -3.76
C GLU A 303 -2.50 2.15 -3.44
N PRO A 304 -3.08 2.15 -2.22
CA PRO A 304 -4.19 3.04 -1.90
C PRO A 304 -3.82 4.53 -1.87
N LEU A 305 -2.53 4.86 -1.71
CA LEU A 305 -2.01 6.21 -1.53
C LEU A 305 -1.44 6.82 -2.81
N VAL A 306 -1.09 5.97 -3.79
CA VAL A 306 -0.46 6.40 -5.04
C VAL A 306 -0.95 5.56 -6.22
N ASP A 307 -1.07 6.20 -7.38
CA ASP A 307 -1.52 5.53 -8.62
C ASP A 307 -0.58 4.43 -9.12
N LYS A 308 0.72 4.58 -8.89
CA LYS A 308 1.76 3.67 -9.34
C LYS A 308 3.03 3.79 -8.51
N ILE A 309 3.78 2.70 -8.47
CA ILE A 309 5.09 2.61 -7.84
C ILE A 309 6.13 2.31 -8.92
N GLU A 310 7.07 3.23 -9.17
CA GLU A 310 8.19 3.00 -10.09
C GLU A 310 9.45 2.64 -9.31
N ILE A 311 10.01 1.47 -9.56
CA ILE A 311 11.30 1.05 -9.01
C ILE A 311 12.36 1.25 -10.09
N LYS A 312 13.38 2.05 -9.77
CA LYS A 312 14.53 2.40 -10.62
C LYS A 312 15.82 2.01 -9.88
N PRO A 313 16.97 1.99 -10.56
CA PRO A 313 18.24 1.76 -9.89
C PRO A 313 18.45 2.79 -8.77
N ASN A 314 18.82 2.32 -7.58
CA ASN A 314 18.96 3.08 -6.33
C ASN A 314 17.77 3.93 -5.86
N ARG A 315 16.56 3.74 -6.41
CA ARG A 315 15.46 4.66 -6.11
C ARG A 315 14.09 4.01 -6.24
N ILE A 316 13.20 4.36 -5.32
CA ILE A 316 11.77 4.04 -5.37
C ILE A 316 11.00 5.34 -5.53
N VAL A 317 10.08 5.38 -6.49
CA VAL A 317 9.18 6.50 -6.76
C VAL A 317 7.75 6.05 -6.52
N ALA A 318 7.02 6.73 -5.65
CA ALA A 318 5.63 6.44 -5.31
C ALA A 318 4.82 7.73 -5.46
N GLY A 319 4.06 7.85 -6.54
CA GLY A 319 3.42 9.13 -6.89
C GLY A 319 4.44 10.24 -7.18
N SER A 320 4.34 11.35 -6.45
CA SER A 320 5.27 12.50 -6.43
C SER A 320 6.53 12.24 -5.59
N VAL A 321 6.50 11.24 -4.69
CA VAL A 321 7.58 10.95 -3.75
C VAL A 321 8.69 10.16 -4.44
N SER A 322 9.94 10.55 -4.22
CA SER A 322 11.13 9.90 -4.77
C SER A 322 12.17 9.70 -3.67
N VAL A 323 12.35 8.46 -3.23
CA VAL A 323 13.29 8.10 -2.15
C VAL A 323 14.48 7.35 -2.73
N GLU A 324 15.69 7.83 -2.43
CA GLU A 324 16.91 7.06 -2.70
C GLU A 324 17.03 5.91 -1.71
N THR A 325 17.14 4.69 -2.22
CA THR A 325 17.09 3.50 -1.37
C THR A 325 18.18 2.51 -1.76
N LYS A 326 18.81 1.93 -0.74
CA LYS A 326 19.71 0.79 -0.88
C LYS A 326 19.11 -0.40 -0.13
N ASN A 327 19.21 -1.60 -0.69
CA ASN A 327 18.82 -2.86 -0.05
C ASN A 327 17.33 -3.01 0.32
N LYS A 328 16.46 -2.07 -0.06
CA LYS A 328 15.02 -2.19 0.16
C LYS A 328 14.41 -3.26 -0.74
N THR A 329 13.36 -3.92 -0.27
CA THR A 329 12.66 -4.96 -1.04
C THR A 329 11.18 -4.62 -1.16
N ILE A 330 10.70 -4.38 -2.37
CA ILE A 330 9.26 -4.30 -2.63
C ILE A 330 8.73 -5.72 -2.85
N VAL A 331 7.71 -6.12 -2.09
CA VAL A 331 6.95 -7.34 -2.36
C VAL A 331 5.67 -6.94 -3.07
N ALA A 332 5.51 -7.42 -4.30
CA ALA A 332 4.35 -7.10 -5.12
C ALA A 332 3.59 -8.36 -5.53
N LYS A 333 2.28 -8.37 -5.34
CA LYS A 333 1.44 -9.47 -5.81
C LYS A 333 1.06 -9.28 -7.28
N ILE A 334 1.77 -9.98 -8.17
CA ILE A 334 1.51 -9.93 -9.61
C ILE A 334 0.76 -11.20 -10.03
N GLY A 335 -0.52 -11.04 -10.34
CA GLY A 335 -1.44 -12.13 -10.60
C GLY A 335 -1.67 -13.00 -9.35
N LYS A 336 -1.11 -14.23 -9.36
CA LYS A 336 -1.25 -15.19 -8.25
C LYS A 336 0.03 -15.39 -7.44
N ARG A 337 1.10 -14.65 -7.74
CA ARG A 337 2.42 -14.82 -7.14
C ARG A 337 2.87 -13.52 -6.49
N ASN A 338 3.67 -13.65 -5.44
CA ASN A 338 4.40 -12.54 -4.85
C ASN A 338 5.77 -12.48 -5.48
N LEU A 339 6.14 -11.33 -6.03
CA LEU A 339 7.46 -11.04 -6.57
C LEU A 339 8.22 -10.18 -5.58
N GLU A 340 9.50 -10.46 -5.37
CA GLU A 340 10.40 -9.57 -4.63
C GLU A 340 11.17 -8.71 -5.63
N ILE A 341 11.06 -7.39 -5.52
CA ILE A 341 11.67 -6.43 -6.43
C ILE A 341 12.66 -5.59 -5.62
N LYS A 342 13.93 -5.64 -5.99
CA LYS A 342 15.01 -4.93 -5.29
C LYS A 342 15.69 -3.94 -6.22
N PRO A 343 15.72 -2.64 -5.91
CA PRO A 343 16.58 -1.70 -6.60
C PRO A 343 18.05 -1.96 -6.22
N GLU A 344 18.90 -2.13 -7.23
CA GLU A 344 20.36 -2.17 -7.10
C GLU A 344 21.00 -0.94 -7.76
N GLU A 345 22.34 -0.88 -7.78
CA GLU A 345 23.05 0.32 -8.22
C GLU A 345 22.83 0.67 -9.69
N SER A 346 22.70 -0.35 -10.54
CA SER A 346 22.61 -0.18 -12.01
C SER A 346 21.38 -0.83 -12.63
N GLU A 347 20.68 -1.66 -11.87
CA GLU A 347 19.56 -2.46 -12.33
C GLU A 347 18.54 -2.67 -11.21
N VAL A 348 17.42 -3.28 -11.57
CA VAL A 348 16.37 -3.73 -10.66
C VAL A 348 16.27 -5.24 -10.79
N ILE A 349 16.37 -5.93 -9.66
CA ILE A 349 16.27 -7.39 -9.59
C ILE A 349 14.85 -7.79 -9.21
N ILE A 350 14.20 -8.57 -10.07
CA ILE A 350 12.91 -9.20 -9.81
C ILE A 350 13.15 -10.66 -9.47
N ARG A 351 12.69 -11.11 -8.30
CA ARG A 351 12.76 -12.52 -7.89
C ARG A 351 11.36 -13.16 -7.91
N ASP A 352 11.25 -14.28 -8.60
CA ASP A 352 10.08 -15.16 -8.65
C ASP A 352 10.51 -16.56 -8.22
N GLY A 353 10.48 -16.81 -6.90
CA GLY A 353 11.05 -18.00 -6.29
C GLY A 353 12.57 -18.06 -6.47
N GLU A 354 13.06 -19.09 -7.16
CA GLU A 354 14.50 -19.29 -7.42
C GLU A 354 15.01 -18.49 -8.62
N ILE A 355 14.11 -17.97 -9.47
CA ILE A 355 14.49 -17.23 -10.67
C ILE A 355 14.70 -15.76 -10.33
N GLN A 356 15.89 -15.25 -10.65
CA GLN A 356 16.22 -13.83 -10.57
C GLN A 356 16.27 -13.24 -11.97
N THR A 357 15.60 -12.11 -12.18
CA THR A 357 15.53 -11.41 -13.46
C THR A 357 16.00 -9.99 -13.30
N LYS A 358 16.93 -9.58 -14.17
CA LYS A 358 17.49 -8.23 -14.23
C LYS A 358 16.71 -7.34 -15.19
N THR A 359 16.45 -6.09 -14.83
CA THR A 359 15.87 -5.07 -15.72
C THR A 359 16.33 -3.67 -15.33
N LYS A 360 16.17 -2.69 -16.22
CA LYS A 360 16.53 -1.29 -15.95
C LYS A 360 15.57 -0.59 -15.00
N GLY A 361 14.34 -1.09 -14.88
CA GLY A 361 13.31 -0.49 -14.04
C GLY A 361 11.97 -1.18 -14.23
N VAL A 362 11.10 -1.03 -13.24
CA VAL A 362 9.74 -1.56 -13.30
C VAL A 362 8.74 -0.55 -12.76
N THR A 363 7.50 -0.69 -13.18
CA THR A 363 6.37 0.04 -12.61
C THR A 363 5.32 -0.97 -12.17
N ILE A 364 4.84 -0.84 -10.94
CA ILE A 364 3.72 -1.61 -10.41
C ILE A 364 2.50 -0.69 -10.44
N ARG A 365 1.41 -1.18 -11.06
CA ARG A 365 0.13 -0.48 -11.11
C ARG A 365 -0.99 -1.51 -11.16
N ASN A 366 -1.98 -1.42 -10.28
CA ASN A 366 -3.15 -2.32 -10.26
C ASN A 366 -2.75 -3.80 -10.25
N ASN A 367 -1.75 -4.17 -9.43
CA ASN A 367 -1.18 -5.53 -9.39
C ASN A 367 -0.61 -6.05 -10.73
N THR A 368 -0.31 -5.15 -11.66
CA THR A 368 0.34 -5.43 -12.94
C THR A 368 1.77 -4.89 -12.93
N LEU A 369 2.70 -5.69 -13.45
CA LEU A 369 4.09 -5.31 -13.63
C LEU A 369 4.28 -4.75 -15.04
N ILE A 370 4.81 -3.54 -15.15
CA ILE A 370 5.03 -2.82 -16.40
C ILE A 370 6.53 -2.51 -16.53
N VAL A 371 7.11 -2.80 -17.69
CA VAL A 371 8.53 -2.50 -18.01
C VAL A 371 8.59 -1.74 -19.32
N ASP A 372 9.23 -0.57 -19.31
CA ASP A 372 9.33 0.33 -20.48
C ASP A 372 7.99 0.59 -21.18
N GLY A 373 6.93 0.72 -20.37
CA GLY A 373 5.55 0.97 -20.80
C GLY A 373 4.79 -0.24 -21.33
N VAL A 374 5.38 -1.44 -21.28
CA VAL A 374 4.76 -2.69 -21.74
C VAL A 374 4.42 -3.57 -20.54
N GLU A 375 3.19 -4.08 -20.49
CA GLU A 375 2.73 -5.00 -19.46
C GLU A 375 3.40 -6.37 -19.58
N VAL A 376 3.92 -6.88 -18.46
CA VAL A 376 4.40 -8.25 -18.29
C VAL A 376 3.20 -9.14 -17.99
N LYS A 377 2.87 -10.06 -18.89
CA LYS A 377 1.74 -11.00 -18.69
C LYS A 377 2.18 -12.35 -18.12
N ILE A 378 3.48 -12.64 -18.19
CA ILE A 378 4.05 -13.93 -17.80
C ILE A 378 5.19 -13.67 -16.86
N ASN A 379 5.12 -14.26 -15.67
CA ASN A 379 6.15 -14.08 -14.66
C ASN A 379 7.43 -14.86 -15.03
N PRO A 380 8.61 -14.43 -14.54
CA PRO A 380 9.89 -15.04 -14.89
C PRO A 380 9.96 -16.56 -14.71
N ALA A 381 9.43 -17.10 -13.61
CA ALA A 381 9.51 -18.54 -13.36
C ALA A 381 8.66 -19.35 -14.35
N ASP A 382 7.53 -18.81 -14.82
CA ASP A 382 6.69 -19.49 -15.81
C ASP A 382 7.35 -19.48 -17.20
N ALA A 383 8.02 -18.39 -17.56
CA ALA A 383 8.81 -18.30 -18.80
C ALA A 383 9.96 -19.32 -18.80
N VAL A 384 10.75 -19.39 -17.73
CA VAL A 384 11.86 -20.35 -17.57
C VAL A 384 11.35 -21.79 -17.54
N LYS A 385 10.26 -22.06 -16.82
CA LYS A 385 9.66 -23.40 -16.74
C LYS A 385 9.22 -23.92 -18.11
N LYS A 386 8.70 -23.05 -18.99
CA LYS A 386 8.32 -23.42 -20.37
C LYS A 386 9.53 -23.87 -21.20
N LEU A 387 10.71 -23.31 -20.95
CA LEU A 387 11.94 -23.70 -21.62
C LEU A 387 12.49 -25.05 -21.13
N GLY A 388 12.12 -25.48 -19.91
CA GLY A 388 12.61 -26.73 -19.33
C GLY A 388 14.12 -26.70 -19.04
N VAL A 389 14.68 -25.52 -18.77
CA VAL A 389 16.09 -25.32 -18.47
C VAL A 389 16.28 -24.56 -17.16
N GLU A 390 17.33 -24.90 -16.41
CA GLU A 390 17.83 -24.10 -15.30
C GLU A 390 18.75 -23.00 -15.86
N PRO A 391 18.37 -21.71 -15.74
CA PRO A 391 19.11 -20.61 -16.33
C PRO A 391 20.24 -20.15 -15.41
N GLU A 392 21.31 -19.62 -16.01
CA GLU A 392 22.38 -18.93 -15.26
C GLU A 392 22.06 -17.44 -15.09
N GLU A 393 21.42 -16.84 -16.10
CA GLU A 393 21.04 -15.43 -16.10
C GLU A 393 19.71 -15.25 -16.86
N VAL A 394 18.86 -14.38 -16.33
CA VAL A 394 17.62 -13.94 -16.98
C VAL A 394 17.61 -12.42 -16.99
N GLU A 395 17.52 -11.83 -18.18
CA GLU A 395 17.35 -10.39 -18.37
C GLU A 395 15.95 -10.13 -18.95
N LEU A 396 15.29 -9.06 -18.53
CA LEU A 396 14.02 -8.60 -19.06
C LEU A 396 14.23 -7.21 -19.67
N GLU A 397 14.03 -7.10 -20.98
CA GLU A 397 14.22 -5.83 -21.69
C GLU A 397 13.27 -5.67 -22.87
N LYS A 398 13.16 -4.43 -23.33
CA LYS A 398 12.35 -4.09 -24.49
C LYS A 398 13.18 -4.21 -25.79
N GLU A 399 12.73 -5.07 -26.69
CA GLU A 399 13.27 -5.19 -28.05
C GLU A 399 12.22 -4.71 -29.07
N GLY A 400 12.37 -3.47 -29.53
CA GLY A 400 11.37 -2.81 -30.39
C GLY A 400 10.08 -2.52 -29.61
N ASP A 401 8.95 -3.03 -30.08
CA ASP A 401 7.65 -2.90 -29.41
C ASP A 401 7.33 -4.10 -28.49
N LYS A 402 8.25 -5.05 -28.36
CA LYS A 402 8.07 -6.26 -27.56
C LYS A 402 8.89 -6.20 -26.28
N LEU A 403 8.33 -6.77 -25.22
CA LEU A 403 9.05 -7.04 -23.99
C LEU A 403 9.48 -8.51 -24.01
N VAL A 404 10.76 -8.77 -23.80
CA VAL A 404 11.33 -10.12 -23.96
C VAL A 404 12.20 -10.51 -22.78
N TYR A 405 12.16 -11.79 -22.43
CA TYR A 405 13.11 -12.44 -21.53
C TYR A 405 14.28 -12.99 -22.34
N LYS A 406 15.50 -12.60 -21.99
CA LYS A 406 16.75 -13.23 -22.47
C LYS A 406 17.23 -14.21 -21.43
N VAL A 407 17.04 -15.49 -21.71
CA VAL A 407 17.41 -16.59 -20.82
C VAL A 407 18.73 -17.17 -21.29
N ARG A 408 19.80 -16.98 -20.52
CA ARG A 408 21.13 -17.52 -20.81
C ARG A 408 21.40 -18.78 -19.98
N LYS A 409 21.99 -19.77 -20.62
CA LYS A 409 22.45 -21.00 -20.00
C LYS A 409 23.75 -21.47 -20.64
N THR A 410 24.72 -21.87 -19.83
CA THR A 410 25.89 -22.59 -20.30
C THR A 410 25.61 -24.10 -20.31
N GLU A 411 25.82 -24.72 -21.48
CA GLU A 411 25.73 -26.17 -21.67
C GLU A 411 27.12 -26.74 -21.97
N GLU A 412 27.50 -27.82 -21.30
CA GLU A 412 28.70 -28.58 -21.66
C GLU A 412 28.40 -29.44 -22.90
N ARG A 413 29.19 -29.26 -23.95
CA ARG A 413 29.09 -30.05 -25.20
C ARG A 413 30.47 -30.51 -25.65
N ARG A 414 30.53 -31.45 -26.60
CA ARG A 414 31.81 -31.92 -27.16
C ARG A 414 32.05 -31.37 -28.56
N PHE A 415 33.05 -30.50 -28.71
CA PHE A 415 33.52 -30.02 -30.01
C PHE A 415 34.14 -31.18 -30.81
N LEU A 416 33.58 -31.42 -32.00
CA LEU A 416 33.91 -32.57 -32.86
C LEU A 416 33.85 -33.93 -32.14
N GLY A 417 33.06 -34.05 -31.06
CA GLY A 417 32.89 -35.27 -30.28
C GLY A 417 34.05 -35.60 -29.33
N LEU A 418 35.11 -34.80 -29.28
CA LEU A 418 36.35 -35.11 -28.56
C LEU A 418 36.66 -34.14 -27.42
N ILE A 419 36.44 -32.84 -27.61
CA ILE A 419 36.92 -31.81 -26.68
C ILE A 419 35.71 -31.19 -25.96
N PRO A 420 35.59 -31.31 -24.62
CA PRO A 420 34.52 -30.64 -23.89
C PRO A 420 34.68 -29.12 -23.98
N VAL A 421 33.59 -28.43 -24.30
CA VAL A 421 33.50 -26.98 -24.42
C VAL A 421 32.19 -26.50 -23.80
N ASN A 422 32.23 -25.31 -23.21
CA ASN A 422 31.06 -24.62 -22.68
C ASN A 422 30.41 -23.78 -23.77
N VAL A 423 29.15 -24.06 -24.09
CA VAL A 423 28.37 -23.33 -25.10
C VAL A 423 27.32 -22.49 -24.37
N VAL A 424 27.42 -21.16 -24.51
CA VAL A 424 26.39 -20.26 -24.01
C VAL A 424 25.22 -20.24 -25.00
N ARG A 425 24.06 -20.73 -24.58
CA ARG A 425 22.80 -20.64 -25.33
C ARG A 425 21.97 -19.51 -24.74
N GLU A 426 21.53 -18.59 -25.59
CA GLU A 426 20.59 -17.54 -25.22
C GLU A 426 19.26 -17.80 -25.90
N THR A 427 18.19 -17.88 -25.13
CA THR A 427 16.82 -18.06 -25.64
C THR A 427 16.02 -16.81 -25.35
N VAL A 428 15.40 -16.24 -26.38
CA VAL A 428 14.58 -15.03 -26.26
C VAL A 428 13.12 -15.45 -26.24
N VAL A 429 12.41 -15.12 -25.16
CA VAL A 429 11.01 -15.47 -24.94
C VAL A 429 10.18 -14.21 -24.81
N ASP A 430 9.05 -14.13 -25.51
CA ASP A 430 8.11 -13.01 -25.42
C ASP A 430 7.45 -12.98 -24.03
N ALA A 431 7.60 -11.88 -23.28
CA ALA A 431 7.06 -11.72 -21.93
C ALA A 431 5.53 -11.54 -21.89
N THR A 432 4.89 -11.38 -23.05
CA THR A 432 3.44 -11.17 -23.18
C THR A 432 2.73 -12.45 -23.64
N THR A 433 3.34 -13.23 -24.52
CA THR A 433 2.73 -14.42 -25.14
C THR A 433 3.37 -15.74 -24.73
N SER A 434 4.56 -15.72 -24.12
CA SER A 434 5.40 -16.88 -23.80
C SER A 434 6.07 -17.52 -25.00
N ASP A 435 5.92 -16.96 -26.20
CA ASP A 435 6.47 -17.60 -27.41
C ASP A 435 7.99 -17.43 -27.48
N ILE A 436 8.68 -18.50 -27.90
CA ILE A 436 10.12 -18.44 -28.15
C ILE A 436 10.31 -17.69 -29.46
N ILE A 437 10.93 -16.51 -29.39
CA ILE A 437 11.17 -15.64 -30.53
C ILE A 437 12.42 -16.10 -31.28
N SER A 438 13.48 -16.38 -30.55
CA SER A 438 14.75 -16.80 -31.14
C SER A 438 15.58 -17.62 -30.17
N GLU A 439 16.44 -18.46 -30.74
CA GLU A 439 17.49 -19.16 -30.02
C GLU A 439 18.84 -18.80 -30.64
N ASN A 440 19.69 -18.16 -29.85
CA ASN A 440 21.02 -17.73 -30.26
C ASN A 440 22.05 -18.73 -29.72
N LEU A 441 22.81 -19.30 -30.64
CA LEU A 441 23.97 -20.12 -30.35
C LEU A 441 25.21 -19.49 -31.00
N PRO A 442 26.41 -19.70 -30.44
CA PRO A 442 27.64 -19.32 -31.10
C PRO A 442 27.70 -19.97 -32.50
N TRP A 443 28.24 -19.25 -33.48
CA TRP A 443 28.26 -19.72 -34.88
C TRP A 443 28.95 -21.08 -35.07
N TRP A 444 29.83 -21.49 -34.16
CA TRP A 444 30.54 -22.77 -34.18
C TRP A 444 29.78 -23.90 -33.47
N ALA A 445 28.62 -23.63 -32.87
CA ALA A 445 27.87 -24.62 -32.10
C ALA A 445 27.40 -25.82 -32.93
N PHE A 446 27.25 -25.67 -34.25
CA PHE A 446 26.94 -26.80 -35.15
C PHE A 446 28.06 -27.85 -35.22
N LEU A 447 29.28 -27.52 -34.79
CA LEU A 447 30.42 -28.44 -34.69
C LEU A 447 30.46 -29.18 -33.34
N THR A 448 29.52 -28.89 -32.44
CA THR A 448 29.43 -29.54 -31.14
C THR A 448 28.35 -30.60 -31.11
N PHE A 449 28.58 -31.66 -30.34
CA PHE A 449 27.63 -32.75 -30.13
C PHE A 449 27.24 -32.79 -28.65
N GLY A 450 26.02 -33.26 -28.36
CA GLY A 450 25.56 -33.48 -26.99
C GLY A 450 26.47 -34.42 -26.21
N PRO A 451 26.44 -34.35 -24.87
CA PRO A 451 27.31 -35.13 -23.98
C PRO A 451 27.25 -36.65 -24.18
#